data_AF-A0A0C2IHT5-F1
#
_entry.id   AF-A0A0C2IHT5-F1
#
_cell.length_a   1.000
_cell.length_b   1.000
_cell.length_c   1.000
_cell.angle_alpha   90.00
_cell.angle_beta   90.00
_cell.angle_gamma   90.00
#
_symmetry.space_group_name_H-M   'P 1'
#
loop_
_entity.id
_entity.type
_entity.pdbx_description
1 polymer ?
#
loop_
_entity_poly.entity_id
_entity_poly.type
_entity_poly.pdbx_seq_one_letter_code
_entity_poly.pdbx_strand_id
1 'polypeptide(L)'
;MFVPWRLEERFYIQSLIEVGFTSGELILWTFIGGMGHLILKESKKNRKLNPVERYRIRKRFPAPYSISNGEKTLYNFLESSIHRLYRVFDKIQYPDLKQKQMLMRETKLSMEQINNWFKNKRQRLKRLTKMDKMK
;
A
#
# COMPACT_ATOMS: atom_id res chain seq x y z
N MET A 1 20.50 7.94 2.79
CA MET A 1 21.42 7.14 3.63
C MET A 1 21.02 5.68 3.47
N PHE A 2 21.72 4.95 2.60
CA PHE A 2 21.52 3.52 2.37
C PHE A 2 22.01 2.79 3.62
N VAL A 3 21.14 2.06 4.33
CA VAL A 3 21.59 1.16 5.40
C VAL A 3 22.05 -0.12 4.72
N PRO A 4 23.35 -0.46 4.72
CA PRO A 4 23.82 -1.66 4.04
C PRO A 4 23.29 -2.88 4.80
N TRP A 5 22.61 -3.77 4.06
CA TRP A 5 22.16 -5.07 4.56
C TRP A 5 23.30 -5.83 5.23
N ARG A 6 23.05 -6.44 6.39
CA ARG A 6 24.03 -7.28 7.09
C ARG A 6 24.36 -8.49 6.21
N LEU A 7 25.63 -8.86 6.12
CA LEU A 7 26.13 -9.93 5.23
C LEU A 7 25.33 -11.23 5.33
N GLU A 8 24.88 -11.62 6.51
CA GLU A 8 24.08 -12.83 6.76
C GLU A 8 22.70 -12.82 6.08
N GLU A 9 22.08 -11.65 5.91
CA GLU A 9 20.77 -11.51 5.25
C GLU A 9 20.90 -11.64 3.72
N ARG A 10 22.09 -11.36 3.16
CA ARG A 10 22.38 -11.52 1.74
C ARG A 10 22.53 -12.99 1.35
N PHE A 11 23.13 -13.81 2.21
CA PHE A 11 23.30 -15.25 1.97
C PHE A 11 21.98 -16.00 1.90
N TYR A 12 21.02 -15.67 2.77
CA TYR A 12 19.69 -16.29 2.76
C TYR A 12 18.89 -15.96 1.49
N ILE A 13 19.06 -14.75 0.95
CA ILE A 13 18.39 -14.33 -0.29
C ILE A 13 19.07 -14.97 -1.51
N GLN A 14 20.40 -15.08 -1.50
CA GLN A 14 21.16 -15.70 -2.59
C GLN A 14 20.88 -17.20 -2.73
N SER A 15 20.79 -17.94 -1.61
CA SER A 15 20.51 -19.38 -1.61
C SER A 15 19.11 -19.73 -2.12
N LEU A 16 18.15 -18.80 -2.05
CA LEU A 16 16.77 -19.01 -2.53
C LEU A 16 16.63 -18.74 -4.04
N ILE A 17 17.53 -17.95 -4.63
CA ILE A 17 17.56 -17.65 -6.08
C ILE A 17 18.12 -18.85 -6.85
N GLU A 18 19.06 -19.59 -6.28
CA GLU A 18 19.68 -20.79 -6.88
C GLU A 18 18.69 -21.97 -7.03
N VAL A 19 17.55 -21.95 -6.34
CA VAL A 19 16.54 -23.04 -6.36
C VAL A 19 15.46 -22.87 -7.43
N GLY A 20 15.57 -21.88 -8.32
CA GLY A 20 14.88 -21.89 -9.62
C GLY A 20 13.35 -21.70 -9.62
N PHE A 21 12.78 -20.93 -8.70
CA PHE A 21 11.33 -20.72 -8.67
C PHE A 21 10.82 -19.67 -9.68
N THR A 22 9.95 -20.09 -10.61
CA THR A 22 9.40 -19.28 -11.71
C THR A 22 8.01 -18.69 -11.42
N SER A 23 7.88 -17.38 -11.66
CA SER A 23 6.72 -16.51 -12.01
C SER A 23 5.34 -16.62 -11.32
N GLY A 24 4.93 -17.76 -10.74
CA GLY A 24 3.70 -17.87 -9.94
C GLY A 24 3.89 -17.54 -8.45
N GLU A 25 5.14 -17.51 -7.99
CA GLU A 25 5.52 -17.37 -6.57
C GLU A 25 5.72 -15.94 -6.07
N LEU A 26 5.39 -14.93 -6.88
CA LEU A 26 5.65 -13.53 -6.55
C LEU A 26 4.84 -13.04 -5.32
N ILE A 27 3.69 -13.68 -5.04
CA ILE A 27 2.91 -13.45 -3.81
C ILE A 27 3.61 -14.06 -2.58
N LEU A 28 4.30 -15.20 -2.75
CA LEU A 28 5.08 -15.85 -1.70
C LEU A 28 6.29 -15.00 -1.27
N TRP A 29 6.93 -14.27 -2.19
CA TRP A 29 8.04 -13.36 -1.85
C TRP A 29 7.61 -12.18 -0.96
N THR A 30 6.40 -11.67 -1.14
CA THR A 30 5.80 -10.67 -0.23
C THR A 30 5.55 -11.26 1.16
N PHE A 31 5.20 -12.55 1.20
CA PHE A 31 5.05 -13.33 2.43
C PHE A 31 6.42 -13.59 3.07
N ILE A 32 7.43 -14.06 2.34
CA ILE A 32 8.74 -14.47 2.87
C ILE A 32 9.57 -13.26 3.36
N GLY A 33 9.60 -12.14 2.63
CA GLY A 33 10.38 -10.96 3.04
C GLY A 33 9.79 -10.27 4.29
N GLY A 34 8.47 -10.09 4.32
CA GLY A 34 7.77 -9.50 5.47
C GLY A 34 7.67 -10.47 6.66
N MET A 35 7.31 -11.73 6.42
CA MET A 35 7.18 -12.75 7.48
C MET A 35 8.54 -13.18 8.01
N GLY A 36 9.61 -13.21 7.21
CA GLY A 36 10.96 -13.53 7.68
C GLY A 36 11.40 -12.59 8.82
N HIS A 37 11.25 -11.27 8.63
CA HIS A 37 11.55 -10.31 9.70
C HIS A 37 10.59 -10.40 10.89
N LEU A 38 9.32 -10.78 10.67
CA LEU A 38 8.35 -10.97 11.74
C LEU A 38 8.70 -12.21 12.57
N ILE A 39 8.96 -13.35 11.93
CA ILE A 39 9.30 -14.64 12.52
C ILE A 39 10.63 -14.54 13.28
N LEU A 40 11.68 -13.96 12.68
CA LEU A 40 12.97 -13.74 13.35
C LEU A 40 12.81 -12.90 14.62
N LYS A 41 11.92 -11.90 14.59
CA LYS A 41 11.70 -11.03 15.74
C LYS A 41 10.76 -11.63 16.79
N GLU A 42 9.78 -12.44 16.38
CA GLU A 42 8.95 -13.24 17.28
C GLU A 42 9.80 -14.29 18.02
N SER A 43 10.68 -14.98 17.30
CA SER A 43 11.65 -15.93 17.84
C SER A 43 12.60 -15.27 18.84
N LYS A 44 13.22 -14.13 18.48
CA LYS A 44 14.10 -13.38 19.42
C LYS A 44 13.40 -12.87 20.68
N LYS A 45 12.12 -12.51 20.60
CA LYS A 45 11.35 -12.03 21.76
C LYS A 45 10.66 -13.16 22.53
N ASN A 46 10.71 -14.39 22.01
CA ASN A 46 9.98 -15.55 22.50
C ASN A 46 8.49 -15.26 22.77
N ARG A 47 7.86 -14.41 21.93
CA ARG A 47 6.44 -14.08 21.99
C ARG A 47 5.94 -13.58 20.64
N LYS A 48 4.64 -13.72 20.40
CA LYS A 48 3.99 -13.13 19.22
C LYS A 48 4.08 -11.60 19.24
N LEU A 49 4.27 -10.99 18.08
CA LEU A 49 4.31 -9.54 17.94
C LEU A 49 2.89 -8.97 17.90
N ASN A 50 2.71 -7.82 18.54
CA ASN A 50 1.44 -7.12 18.47
C ASN A 50 1.23 -6.46 17.09
N PRO A 51 -0.01 -6.11 16.70
CA PRO A 51 -0.29 -5.52 15.39
C PRO A 51 0.55 -4.28 15.03
N VAL A 52 0.87 -3.45 16.02
CA VAL A 52 1.65 -2.22 15.86
C VAL A 52 3.12 -2.53 15.57
N GLU A 53 3.70 -3.49 16.28
CA GLU A 53 5.06 -3.99 16.04
C GLU A 53 5.17 -4.59 14.63
N ARG A 54 4.16 -5.37 14.22
CA ARG A 54 4.08 -5.92 12.86
C ARG A 54 4.01 -4.82 11.79
N TYR A 55 3.23 -3.77 12.03
CA TYR A 55 3.16 -2.60 11.14
C TYR A 55 4.52 -1.88 11.01
N ARG A 56 5.21 -1.64 12.13
CA ARG A 56 6.53 -0.98 12.14
C ARG A 56 7.56 -1.73 11.30
N ILE A 57 7.50 -3.06 11.30
CA ILE A 57 8.41 -3.91 10.52
C ILE A 57 8.09 -3.78 9.03
N ARG A 58 6.83 -3.90 8.63
CA ARG A 58 6.41 -3.69 7.23
C ARG A 58 6.77 -2.29 6.71
N LYS A 59 6.70 -1.27 7.57
CA LYS A 59 7.08 0.10 7.21
C LYS A 59 8.60 0.27 7.05
N ARG A 60 9.38 -0.43 7.87
CA ARG A 60 10.86 -0.37 7.83
C ARG A 60 11.42 -1.15 6.64
N PHE A 61 10.79 -2.26 6.29
CA PHE A 61 11.20 -3.14 5.20
C PHE A 61 10.07 -3.22 4.17
N PRO A 62 9.93 -2.18 3.32
CA PRO A 62 8.95 -2.21 2.25
C PRO A 62 9.29 -3.30 1.23
N ALA A 63 8.30 -3.67 0.43
CA ALA A 63 8.51 -4.62 -0.67
C ALA A 63 9.62 -4.11 -1.61
N PRO A 64 10.51 -5.00 -2.08
CA PRO A 64 11.57 -4.62 -3.01
C PRO A 64 10.99 -4.10 -4.33
N TYR A 65 11.76 -3.22 -4.99
CA TYR A 65 11.37 -2.58 -6.26
C TYR A 65 11.21 -3.58 -7.43
N SER A 66 11.77 -4.78 -7.32
CA SER A 66 11.59 -5.83 -8.33
C SER A 66 10.15 -6.34 -8.44
N ILE A 67 9.36 -6.23 -7.37
CA ILE A 67 7.96 -6.68 -7.31
C ILE A 67 6.96 -5.53 -7.14
N SER A 68 7.47 -4.34 -6.80
CA SER A 68 6.69 -3.12 -6.67
C SER A 68 7.23 -2.12 -7.66
N ASN A 69 6.39 -1.51 -8.49
CA ASN A 69 6.77 -0.44 -9.42
C ASN A 69 7.36 0.83 -8.72
N GLY A 70 7.66 0.75 -7.42
CA GLY A 70 8.13 1.85 -6.56
C GLY A 70 7.08 2.91 -6.29
N GLU A 71 5.85 2.67 -6.74
CA GLU A 71 4.76 3.62 -6.57
C GLU A 71 4.35 3.68 -5.09
N LYS A 72 4.34 4.89 -4.54
CA LYS A 72 3.95 5.09 -3.15
C LYS A 72 2.47 4.79 -2.99
N THR A 73 2.12 4.19 -1.86
CA THR A 73 0.71 4.03 -1.48
C THR A 73 0.30 5.13 -0.52
N LEU A 74 -0.78 5.82 -0.84
CA LEU A 74 -1.44 6.80 0.02
C LEU A 74 -2.78 6.22 0.46
N TYR A 75 -2.98 6.05 1.77
CA TYR A 75 -4.21 5.45 2.33
C TYR A 75 -4.54 4.07 1.73
N ASN A 76 -3.51 3.27 1.45
CA ASN A 76 -3.57 1.97 0.76
C ASN A 76 -3.98 2.01 -0.72
N PHE A 77 -4.03 3.18 -1.33
CA PHE A 77 -4.24 3.35 -2.77
C PHE A 77 -2.93 3.74 -3.45
N LEU A 78 -2.78 3.40 -4.73
CA LEU A 78 -1.67 3.91 -5.55
C LEU A 78 -1.76 5.43 -5.66
N GLU A 79 -0.61 6.10 -5.60
CA GLU A 79 -0.52 7.55 -5.72
C GLU A 79 -1.13 8.06 -7.05
N SER A 80 -0.93 7.37 -8.17
CA SER A 80 -1.57 7.67 -9.46
C SER A 80 -3.10 7.59 -9.39
N SER A 81 -3.64 6.55 -8.76
CA SER A 81 -5.08 6.37 -8.58
C SER A 81 -5.68 7.52 -7.77
N ILE A 82 -4.98 7.96 -6.70
CA ILE A 82 -5.41 9.10 -5.88
C ILE A 82 -5.39 10.40 -6.68
N HIS A 83 -4.31 10.68 -7.42
CA HIS A 83 -4.23 11.86 -8.27
C HIS A 83 -5.35 11.88 -9.32
N ARG A 84 -5.66 10.72 -9.91
CA ARG A 84 -6.75 10.60 -10.88
C ARG A 84 -8.10 10.94 -10.26
N LEU A 85 -8.39 10.42 -9.06
CA LEU A 85 -9.62 10.69 -8.34
C LEU A 85 -9.76 12.18 -7.99
N TYR A 86 -8.67 12.84 -7.56
CA TYR A 86 -8.69 14.29 -7.30
C TYR A 86 -8.99 15.10 -8.56
N ARG A 87 -8.29 14.83 -9.67
CA ARG A 87 -8.53 15.52 -10.95
C ARG A 87 -9.98 15.41 -11.44
N VAL A 88 -10.62 14.26 -11.19
CA VAL A 88 -12.04 14.09 -11.54
C VAL A 88 -12.94 14.81 -10.55
N PHE A 89 -12.65 14.75 -9.25
CA PHE A 89 -13.44 15.42 -8.22
C PHE A 89 -13.50 16.94 -8.41
N ASP A 90 -12.39 17.55 -8.85
CA ASP A 90 -12.33 18.99 -9.12
C ASP A 90 -13.30 19.41 -10.25
N LYS A 91 -13.61 18.49 -11.16
CA LYS A 91 -14.58 18.71 -12.24
C LYS A 91 -16.00 18.28 -11.86
N ILE A 92 -16.13 17.12 -11.22
CA ILE A 92 -17.39 16.43 -10.96
C ILE A 92 -17.37 15.80 -9.56
N GLN A 93 -18.13 16.36 -8.63
CA GLN A 93 -18.20 15.88 -7.24
C GLN A 93 -19.16 14.70 -7.02
N TYR A 94 -20.08 14.48 -7.97
CA TYR A 94 -21.11 13.45 -7.95
C TYR A 94 -21.11 12.69 -9.28
N PRO A 95 -20.16 11.76 -9.46
CA PRO A 95 -20.05 11.03 -10.72
C PRO A 95 -21.24 10.08 -10.93
N ASP A 96 -21.67 9.95 -12.18
CA ASP A 96 -22.70 8.97 -12.59
C ASP A 96 -22.13 7.53 -12.67
N LEU A 97 -22.98 6.57 -13.03
CA LEU A 97 -22.57 5.16 -13.13
C LEU A 97 -21.48 4.95 -14.20
N LYS A 98 -21.58 5.60 -15.35
CA LYS A 98 -20.66 5.47 -16.49
C LYS A 98 -19.29 6.05 -16.16
N GLN A 99 -19.26 7.20 -15.51
CA GLN A 99 -18.07 7.88 -15.03
C GLN A 99 -17.36 7.07 -13.96
N LYS A 100 -18.11 6.45 -13.03
CA LYS A 100 -17.54 5.52 -12.05
C LYS A 100 -16.93 4.29 -12.72
N GLN A 101 -17.60 3.69 -13.71
CA GLN A 101 -17.04 2.58 -14.47
C GLN A 101 -15.75 2.97 -15.21
N MET A 102 -15.68 4.18 -15.76
CA MET A 102 -14.44 4.70 -16.38
C MET A 102 -13.32 4.81 -15.35
N LEU A 103 -13.61 5.37 -14.17
CA LEU A 103 -12.66 5.47 -13.07
C LEU A 103 -12.17 4.10 -12.59
N MET A 104 -13.03 3.08 -12.53
CA MET A 104 -12.62 1.71 -12.18
C MET A 104 -11.56 1.18 -13.13
N ARG A 105 -11.78 1.36 -14.44
CA ARG A 105 -10.85 0.89 -15.48
C ARG A 105 -9.49 1.60 -15.39
N GLU A 106 -9.50 2.89 -15.10
CA GLU A 106 -8.29 3.71 -15.08
C GLU A 106 -7.48 3.58 -13.79
N THR A 107 -8.16 3.47 -12.65
CA THR A 107 -7.52 3.45 -11.32
C THR A 107 -7.35 2.05 -10.75
N LYS A 108 -7.94 1.04 -11.40
CA LYS A 108 -8.02 -0.36 -10.94
C LYS A 108 -8.67 -0.51 -9.55
N LEU A 109 -9.51 0.46 -9.17
CA LEU A 109 -10.26 0.42 -7.92
C LEU A 109 -11.63 -0.22 -8.12
N SER A 110 -12.15 -0.84 -7.07
CA SER A 110 -13.51 -1.35 -7.06
C SER A 110 -14.54 -0.24 -7.05
N MET A 111 -15.76 -0.55 -7.51
CA MET A 111 -16.88 0.37 -7.51
C MET A 111 -17.17 0.94 -6.12
N GLU A 112 -17.11 0.08 -5.11
CA GLU A 112 -17.32 0.44 -3.72
C GLU A 112 -16.22 1.38 -3.20
N GLN A 113 -14.95 1.10 -3.52
CA GLN A 113 -13.82 1.97 -3.15
C GLN A 113 -13.99 3.37 -3.72
N ILE A 114 -14.40 3.48 -4.98
CA ILE A 114 -14.68 4.77 -5.64
C ILE A 114 -15.87 5.46 -4.95
N ASN A 115 -16.99 4.76 -4.74
CA ASN A 115 -18.15 5.32 -4.05
C ASN A 115 -17.78 5.88 -2.66
N ASN A 116 -17.03 5.10 -1.88
CA ASN A 116 -16.57 5.48 -0.55
C ASN A 116 -15.60 6.64 -0.58
N TRP A 117 -14.67 6.67 -1.55
CA TRP A 117 -13.74 7.79 -1.70
C TRP A 117 -14.48 9.10 -1.97
N PHE A 118 -15.42 9.11 -2.92
CA PHE A 118 -16.21 10.29 -3.26
C PHE A 118 -17.09 10.75 -2.09
N LYS A 119 -17.74 9.80 -1.38
CA LYS A 119 -18.49 10.08 -0.16
C LYS A 119 -17.62 10.75 0.90
N ASN A 120 -16.45 10.17 1.20
CA ASN A 120 -15.54 10.66 2.22
C ASN A 120 -14.95 12.03 1.87
N LYS A 121 -14.59 12.25 0.60
CA LYS A 121 -14.07 13.53 0.13
C LYS A 121 -15.08 14.67 0.30
N ARG A 122 -16.35 14.43 -0.06
CA ARG A 122 -17.43 15.42 0.17
C ARG A 122 -17.68 15.69 1.65
N GLN A 123 -17.64 14.67 2.50
CA GLN A 123 -17.78 14.86 3.95
C GLN A 123 -16.65 15.73 4.51
N ARG A 124 -15.40 15.51 4.08
CA ARG A 124 -14.25 16.34 4.47
C ARG A 124 -14.41 17.79 3.98
N LEU A 125 -14.83 17.99 2.74
CA LEU A 125 -15.10 19.32 2.18
C LEU A 125 -16.14 20.08 3.03
N LYS A 126 -17.27 19.43 3.37
CA LYS A 126 -18.30 20.02 4.24
C LYS A 126 -17.78 20.38 5.64
N ARG A 127 -16.89 19.57 6.21
CA ARG A 127 -16.29 19.85 7.52
C ARG A 127 -15.36 21.07 7.46
N LEU A 128 -14.56 21.19 6.41
CA LEU A 128 -13.68 22.35 6.20
C LEU A 128 -14.50 23.63 6.05
N THR A 129 -15.52 23.63 5.19
CA THR A 129 -16.36 24.82 4.99
C THR A 129 -17.13 25.22 6.26
N LYS A 130 -17.52 24.26 7.10
CA LYS A 130 -18.17 24.55 8.40
C LYS A 130 -17.20 25.23 9.37
N MET A 131 -15.94 24.81 9.41
CA MET A 131 -14.92 25.39 10.29
C MET A 131 -14.54 26.81 9.86
N ASP A 132 -14.48 27.09 8.56
CA ASP A 132 -14.17 28.43 8.05
C ASP A 132 -15.25 29.46 8.39
N LYS A 133 -16.52 29.03 8.52
CA LYS A 133 -17.64 29.89 8.94
C LYS A 133 -17.72 30.16 10.44
N MET A 134 -16.96 29.44 11.26
CA MET A 134 -16.93 29.61 12.72
C MET A 134 -15.79 30.52 13.21
N LYS A 135 -14.93 30.96 12.29
CA LYS A 135 -13.90 31.97 12.54
C LYS A 135 -14.43 33.34 12.16
#